data_AF-A0A3A1VEF9-F1
#
_entry.id   AF-A0A3A1VEF9-F1
#
_cell.length_a   1.000
_cell.length_b   1.000
_cell.length_c   1.000
_cell.angle_alpha   90.00
_cell.angle_beta   90.00
_cell.angle_gamma   90.00
#
_symmetry.space_group_name_H-M   'P 1'
#
loop_
_entity.id
_entity.type
_entity.pdbx_description
1 polymer ?
#
loop_
_entity_poly.entity_id
_entity_poly.type
_entity_poly.pdbx_seq_one_letter_code
_entity_poly.pdbx_strand_id
1 'polypeptide(L)'
;MEEKRIKVYGKGRKERFVPFQRTLERHLKEYISIRGLLDHDFLFINIDNTPIKKRIIQETISEIGIAAGVTGVRVSPHTFRHTMAKMYVMNGGDPLSLQIILGHATLDMVRTYVNLFSSDISKKHERHSPLENLYLED
;
A
#
# COMPACT_ATOMS: atom_id res chain seq x y z
N MET A 1 -8.47 16.42 -6.61
CA MET A 1 -8.31 14.95 -6.50
C MET A 1 -9.52 14.41 -5.75
N GLU A 2 -10.65 14.29 -6.44
CA GLU A 2 -11.97 14.06 -5.81
C GLU A 2 -12.11 12.67 -5.17
N GLU A 3 -11.33 11.69 -5.64
CA GLU A 3 -11.52 10.28 -5.24
C GLU A 3 -10.36 9.67 -4.41
N LYS A 4 -9.37 10.45 -3.97
CA LYS A 4 -8.21 10.00 -3.14
C LYS A 4 -7.67 8.60 -3.48
N ARG A 5 -7.58 8.32 -4.78
CA ARG A 5 -7.11 7.05 -5.32
C ARG A 5 -6.21 7.28 -6.52
N ILE A 6 -5.21 6.40 -6.69
CA ILE A 6 -4.30 6.41 -7.83
C ILE A 6 -4.61 5.19 -8.69
N LYS A 7 -4.80 5.41 -9.98
CA LYS A 7 -4.92 4.32 -10.96
C LYS A 7 -3.54 3.75 -11.27
N VAL A 8 -3.37 2.45 -11.11
CA VAL A 8 -2.09 1.75 -11.34
C VAL A 8 -2.30 0.57 -12.28
N TYR A 9 -1.39 0.41 -13.23
CA TYR A 9 -1.33 -0.74 -14.13
C TYR A 9 -0.48 -1.86 -13.52
N GLY A 10 -1.07 -3.05 -13.39
CA GLY A 10 -0.40 -4.27 -12.93
C GLY A 10 0.14 -5.13 -14.07
N LYS A 11 0.60 -6.34 -13.71
CA LYS A 11 1.01 -7.37 -14.67
C LYS A 11 -0.17 -7.71 -15.59
N GLY A 12 0.07 -7.78 -16.90
CA GLY A 12 -0.99 -8.01 -17.90
C GLY A 12 -1.91 -6.82 -18.13
N ARG A 13 -1.47 -5.58 -17.82
CA ARG A 13 -2.24 -4.34 -17.95
C ARG A 13 -3.55 -4.29 -17.14
N LYS A 14 -3.71 -5.15 -16.14
CA LYS A 14 -4.85 -5.08 -15.22
C LYS A 14 -4.81 -3.76 -14.44
N GLU A 15 -5.87 -2.99 -14.57
CA GLU A 15 -6.03 -1.73 -13.86
C GLU A 15 -6.46 -1.99 -12.42
N ARG A 16 -5.96 -1.19 -11.48
CA ARG A 16 -6.48 -1.15 -10.12
C ARG A 16 -6.41 0.27 -9.57
N PHE A 17 -7.29 0.56 -8.63
CA PHE A 17 -7.28 1.80 -7.88
C PHE A 17 -6.65 1.56 -6.50
N VAL A 18 -5.63 2.34 -6.17
CA VAL A 18 -4.95 2.31 -4.89
C VAL A 18 -5.41 3.52 -4.08
N PRO A 19 -6.18 3.35 -3.01
CA PRO A 19 -6.57 4.46 -2.15
C PRO A 19 -5.36 5.01 -1.39
N PHE A 20 -5.38 6.30 -1.09
CA PHE A 20 -4.34 6.94 -0.28
C PHE A 20 -4.91 7.94 0.72
N GLN A 21 -4.15 8.16 1.79
CA GLN A 21 -4.57 8.99 2.92
C GLN A 21 -4.30 10.48 2.67
N ARG A 22 -4.96 11.34 3.45
CA ARG A 22 -4.77 12.81 3.43
C ARG A 22 -3.30 13.21 3.58
N THR A 23 -2.51 12.44 4.34
CA THR A 23 -1.08 12.67 4.50
C THR A 23 -0.33 12.56 3.17
N LEU A 24 -0.59 11.52 2.38
CA LEU A 24 0.04 11.39 1.05
C LEU A 24 -0.47 12.48 0.10
N GLU A 25 -1.77 12.81 0.15
CA GLU A 25 -2.34 13.89 -0.66
C GLU A 25 -1.61 15.22 -0.44
N ARG A 26 -1.34 15.56 0.83
CA ARG A 26 -0.62 16.79 1.19
C ARG A 26 0.78 16.81 0.59
N HIS A 27 1.55 15.74 0.77
CA HIS A 27 2.91 15.66 0.23
C HIS A 27 2.95 15.63 -1.29
N LEU A 28 1.97 14.99 -1.95
CA LEU A 28 1.86 15.04 -3.41
C LEU A 28 1.54 16.45 -3.91
N LYS A 29 0.65 17.18 -3.25
CA LYS A 29 0.34 18.57 -3.59
C LYS A 29 1.56 19.49 -3.43
N GLU A 30 2.26 19.36 -2.31
CA GLU A 30 3.51 20.08 -2.05
C GLU A 30 4.56 19.79 -3.12
N TYR A 31 4.81 18.50 -3.39
CA TYR A 31 5.72 18.07 -4.45
C TYR A 31 5.33 18.65 -5.82
N ILE A 32 4.06 18.55 -6.23
CA ILE A 32 3.58 19.07 -7.52
C ILE A 32 3.78 20.59 -7.60
N SER A 33 3.58 21.32 -6.49
CA SER A 33 3.80 22.78 -6.47
C SER A 33 5.26 23.17 -6.70
N ILE A 34 6.20 22.40 -6.12
CA ILE A 34 7.65 22.63 -6.27
C ILE A 34 8.11 22.18 -7.66
N ARG A 35 7.61 21.03 -8.13
CA ARG A 35 7.92 20.42 -9.42
C ARG A 35 7.48 21.31 -10.60
N GLY A 36 6.38 22.03 -10.45
CA GLY A 36 5.84 22.92 -11.48
C GLY A 36 5.15 22.20 -12.65
N LEU A 37 5.01 22.95 -13.75
CA LEU A 37 4.42 22.48 -15.01
C LEU A 37 5.48 21.78 -15.87
N LEU A 38 5.07 20.68 -16.51
CA LEU A 38 5.90 19.86 -17.39
C LEU A 38 5.21 19.70 -18.74
N ASP A 39 5.99 19.35 -19.76
CA ASP A 39 5.51 19.03 -21.12
C ASP A 39 5.03 17.58 -21.28
N HIS A 40 5.01 16.82 -20.18
CA HIS A 40 4.61 15.42 -20.15
C HIS A 40 3.84 15.04 -18.87
N ASP A 41 3.20 13.87 -18.88
CA ASP A 41 2.31 13.43 -17.79
C ASP A 41 3.00 12.65 -16.66
N PHE A 42 4.31 12.40 -16.71
CA PHE A 42 4.99 11.67 -15.63
C PHE A 42 4.96 12.46 -14.31
N LEU A 43 4.50 11.80 -13.25
CA LEU A 43 4.40 12.40 -11.93
C LEU A 43 5.78 12.68 -11.32
N PHE A 44 6.63 11.65 -11.22
CA PHE A 44 7.94 11.74 -10.58
C PHE A 44 9.06 11.92 -11.61
N ILE A 45 9.84 12.98 -11.42
CA ILE A 45 10.93 13.40 -12.32
C ILE A 45 12.26 13.56 -11.60
N ASN A 46 13.35 13.63 -12.37
CA ASN A 46 14.66 14.10 -11.92
C ASN A 46 14.79 15.63 -12.09
N ILE A 47 15.97 16.17 -11.74
CA ILE A 47 16.27 17.61 -11.84
C ILE A 47 16.25 18.15 -13.28
N ASP A 48 16.42 17.29 -14.28
CA ASP A 48 16.38 17.62 -15.70
C ASP A 48 14.95 17.56 -16.26
N ASN A 49 13.94 17.47 -15.39
CA ASN A 49 12.53 17.29 -15.75
C ASN A 49 12.22 16.02 -16.54
N THR A 50 13.05 14.98 -16.43
CA THR A 50 12.80 13.69 -17.11
C THR A 50 12.27 12.64 -16.12
N PRO A 51 11.54 11.60 -16.58
CA PRO A 51 10.97 10.59 -15.70
C PRO A 51 12.02 9.85 -14.87
N ILE A 52 11.78 9.72 -13.55
CA ILE A 52 12.72 9.02 -12.68
C ILE A 52 12.80 7.53 -13.03
N LYS A 53 14.03 7.00 -13.09
CA LYS A 53 14.27 5.58 -13.36
C LYS A 53 13.98 4.75 -12.10
N LYS A 54 13.42 3.55 -12.30
CA LYS A 54 13.13 2.60 -11.20
C LYS A 54 14.33 2.31 -10.31
N ARG A 55 15.54 2.22 -10.89
CA ARG A 55 16.78 1.97 -10.17
C ARG A 55 17.07 3.08 -9.14
N ILE A 56 16.85 4.34 -9.52
CA ILE A 56 17.06 5.49 -8.63
C ILE A 56 16.14 5.39 -7.42
N ILE A 57 14.86 5.08 -7.61
CA ILE A 57 13.93 4.86 -6.48
C ILE A 57 14.41 3.75 -5.54
N GLN A 58 14.96 2.65 -6.07
CA GLN A 58 15.49 1.56 -5.26
C GLN A 58 16.73 1.99 -4.47
N GLU A 59 17.63 2.75 -5.09
CA GLU A 59 18.85 3.28 -4.49
C GLU A 59 18.52 4.29 -3.40
N THR A 60 17.70 5.30 -3.71
CA THR A 60 17.27 6.31 -2.74
C THR A 60 16.59 5.70 -1.52
N ILE A 61 15.72 4.69 -1.69
CA ILE A 61 15.09 4.01 -0.54
C ILE A 61 16.13 3.23 0.29
N SER A 62 17.12 2.62 -0.35
CA SER A 62 18.20 1.93 0.35
C SER A 62 19.06 2.91 1.15
N GLU A 63 19.41 4.05 0.56
CA GLU A 63 20.20 5.13 1.18
C GLU A 63 19.46 5.73 2.38
N ILE A 64 18.15 6.00 2.26
CA ILE A 64 17.31 6.45 3.37
C ILE A 64 17.34 5.44 4.52
N GLY A 65 17.30 4.13 4.21
CA GLY A 65 17.40 3.07 5.20
C GLY A 65 18.72 3.09 5.97
N ILE A 66 19.84 3.30 5.27
CA ILE A 66 21.17 3.42 5.87
C ILE A 66 21.23 4.67 6.76
N ALA A 67 20.78 5.82 6.24
CA ALA A 67 20.77 7.08 6.97
C ALA A 67 19.88 7.04 8.23
N ALA A 68 18.79 6.28 8.19
CA ALA A 68 17.91 6.05 9.33
C ALA A 68 18.44 5.01 10.33
N GLY A 69 19.60 4.39 10.08
CA GLY A 69 20.22 3.40 10.98
C GLY A 69 19.48 2.05 11.02
N VAL A 70 18.71 1.70 9.98
CA VAL A 70 18.00 0.42 9.92
C VAL A 70 18.98 -0.71 9.62
N THR A 71 19.14 -1.62 10.56
CA THR A 71 20.04 -2.79 10.46
C THR A 71 19.28 -4.10 10.48
N GLY A 72 19.90 -5.19 10.03
CA GLY A 72 19.32 -6.55 10.06
C GLY A 72 18.26 -6.83 8.97
N VAL A 73 17.91 -5.85 8.14
CA VAL A 73 16.98 -6.03 7.02
C VAL A 73 17.35 -5.13 5.85
N ARG A 74 17.16 -5.63 4.61
CA ARG A 74 17.31 -4.81 3.41
C ARG A 74 16.15 -3.83 3.30
N VAL A 75 16.44 -2.54 3.25
CA VAL A 75 15.45 -1.49 2.97
C VAL A 75 15.25 -1.36 1.46
N SER A 76 14.04 -1.65 0.97
CA SER A 76 13.72 -1.66 -0.46
C SER A 76 12.22 -1.45 -0.70
N PRO A 77 11.78 -1.08 -1.93
CA PRO A 77 10.35 -1.00 -2.25
C PRO A 77 9.56 -2.28 -1.94
N HIS A 78 10.18 -3.46 -2.11
CA HIS A 78 9.53 -4.73 -1.79
C HIS A 78 9.35 -4.90 -0.28
N THR A 79 10.37 -4.58 0.51
CA THR A 79 10.31 -4.60 1.98
C THR A 79 9.25 -3.62 2.49
N PHE A 80 9.19 -2.40 1.95
CA PHE A 80 8.15 -1.42 2.27
C PHE A 80 6.74 -1.95 1.99
N ARG A 81 6.51 -2.56 0.81
CA ARG A 81 5.22 -3.18 0.48
C ARG A 81 4.87 -4.28 1.49
N HIS A 82 5.83 -5.14 1.82
CA HIS A 82 5.61 -6.21 2.79
C HIS A 82 5.27 -5.67 4.19
N THR A 83 6.00 -4.67 4.66
CA THR A 83 5.74 -4.02 5.95
C THR A 83 4.35 -3.35 5.97
N MET A 84 3.99 -2.62 4.91
CA MET A 84 2.67 -2.01 4.79
C MET A 84 1.55 -3.07 4.84
N ALA A 85 1.72 -4.18 4.09
CA ALA A 85 0.76 -5.27 4.07
C ALA A 85 0.59 -5.93 5.45
N LYS A 86 1.70 -6.21 6.14
CA LYS A 86 1.71 -6.75 7.50
C LYS A 86 1.00 -5.80 8.47
N MET A 87 1.37 -4.52 8.48
CA MET A 87 0.77 -3.52 9.38
C MET A 87 -0.72 -3.31 9.09
N TYR A 88 -1.13 -3.29 7.82
CA TYR A 88 -2.53 -3.18 7.43
C TYR A 88 -3.36 -4.31 8.05
N VAL A 89 -2.90 -5.55 7.89
CA VAL A 89 -3.60 -6.69 8.47
C VAL A 89 -3.55 -6.64 9.99
N MET A 90 -2.39 -6.42 10.61
CA MET A 90 -2.24 -6.30 12.07
C MET A 90 -3.17 -5.25 12.70
N ASN A 91 -3.47 -4.17 11.98
CA ASN A 91 -4.39 -3.11 12.41
C ASN A 91 -5.87 -3.44 12.13
N GLY A 92 -6.21 -4.70 11.84
CA GLY A 92 -7.58 -5.17 11.63
C GLY A 92 -8.08 -5.00 10.19
N GLY A 93 -7.22 -4.63 9.24
CA GLY A 93 -7.59 -4.50 7.85
C GLY A 93 -7.95 -5.84 7.19
N ASP A 94 -8.98 -5.83 6.35
CA ASP A 94 -9.46 -7.01 5.63
C ASP A 94 -8.44 -7.53 4.59
N PRO A 95 -8.00 -8.81 4.69
CA PRO A 95 -7.03 -9.39 3.76
C PRO A 95 -7.48 -9.44 2.29
N LEU A 96 -8.79 -9.53 2.02
CA LEU A 96 -9.30 -9.51 0.64
C LEU A 96 -9.15 -8.12 0.00
N SER A 97 -9.52 -7.09 0.74
CA SER A 97 -9.32 -5.69 0.37
C SER A 97 -7.83 -5.40 0.12
N LEU A 98 -6.95 -5.91 0.98
CA LEU A 98 -5.50 -5.77 0.81
C LEU A 98 -5.00 -6.46 -0.47
N GLN A 99 -5.53 -7.63 -0.83
CA GLN A 99 -5.19 -8.32 -2.07
C GLN A 99 -5.45 -7.44 -3.29
N ILE A 100 -6.62 -6.80 -3.33
CA ILE A 100 -7.05 -5.92 -4.42
C ILE A 100 -6.12 -4.70 -4.51
N ILE A 101 -5.85 -4.05 -3.38
CA ILE A 101 -4.96 -2.87 -3.28
C ILE A 101 -3.55 -3.22 -3.82
N LEU A 102 -3.00 -4.36 -3.39
CA LEU A 102 -1.65 -4.78 -3.78
C LEU A 102 -1.60 -5.38 -5.18
N GLY A 103 -2.73 -5.84 -5.72
CA GLY A 103 -2.82 -6.50 -7.02
C GLY A 103 -2.19 -7.89 -7.03
N HIS A 104 -2.29 -8.63 -5.91
CA HIS A 104 -1.77 -9.99 -5.83
C HIS A 104 -2.64 -10.93 -6.69
N ALA A 105 -1.99 -11.70 -7.57
CA ALA A 105 -2.69 -12.61 -8.48
C ALA A 105 -3.18 -13.89 -7.80
N THR A 106 -2.56 -14.28 -6.67
CA THR A 106 -2.92 -15.48 -5.92
C THR A 106 -3.24 -15.15 -4.47
N LEU A 107 -4.04 -16.03 -3.88
CA LEU A 107 -4.38 -16.00 -2.46
C LEU A 107 -3.22 -16.43 -1.56
N ASP A 108 -2.11 -16.97 -2.09
CA ASP A 108 -1.02 -17.49 -1.27
C ASP A 108 -0.34 -16.39 -0.44
N MET A 109 -0.14 -15.21 -1.04
CA MET A 109 0.33 -14.04 -0.29
C MET A 109 -0.69 -13.60 0.77
N VAL A 110 -1.98 -13.75 0.49
CA VAL A 110 -3.05 -13.41 1.45
C VAL A 110 -3.07 -14.41 2.61
N ARG A 111 -2.86 -15.70 2.36
CA ARG A 111 -2.76 -16.75 3.39
C ARG A 111 -1.64 -16.45 4.38
N THR A 112 -0.47 -16.00 3.91
CA THR A 112 0.61 -15.55 4.79
C THR A 112 0.14 -14.44 5.74
N TYR A 113 -0.66 -13.49 5.26
CA TYR A 113 -1.19 -12.43 6.11
C TYR A 113 -2.34 -12.88 7.02
N VAL A 114 -3.22 -13.76 6.56
CA VAL A 114 -4.29 -14.34 7.38
C VAL A 114 -3.71 -15.13 8.56
N ASN A 115 -2.63 -15.87 8.34
CA ASN A 115 -1.95 -16.62 9.39
C ASN A 115 -1.43 -15.71 10.52
N LEU A 116 -1.08 -14.46 10.23
CA LEU A 116 -0.70 -13.48 11.27
C LEU A 116 -1.86 -13.10 12.20
N PHE A 117 -3.10 -13.35 11.80
CA PHE A 117 -4.33 -13.07 12.55
C PHE A 117 -5.00 -14.32 13.14
N SER A 118 -4.37 -15.48 12.97
CA SER A 118 -4.97 -16.79 13.29
C SER A 118 -5.24 -17.00 14.79
N SER A 119 -4.61 -16.23 15.67
CA SER A 119 -4.83 -16.30 17.11
C SER A 119 -6.22 -15.84 17.58
N ASP A 120 -7.05 -15.28 16.68
CA ASP A 120 -8.34 -14.66 17.06
C ASP A 120 -9.54 -15.20 16.24
N ILE A 121 -9.41 -16.37 15.59
CA ILE A 121 -10.47 -16.96 14.75
C ILE A 121 -11.75 -17.18 15.55
N SER A 122 -11.67 -17.70 16.77
CA SER A 122 -12.84 -17.94 17.62
C SER A 122 -13.60 -16.66 17.94
N LYS A 123 -12.89 -15.58 18.33
CA LYS A 123 -13.52 -14.28 18.61
C LYS A 123 -14.08 -13.62 17.37
N LYS A 124 -13.42 -13.79 16.22
CA LYS A 124 -13.95 -13.30 14.94
C LYS A 124 -15.24 -14.02 14.56
N HIS A 125 -15.29 -15.35 14.72
CA HIS A 125 -16.48 -16.15 14.47
C HIS A 125 -17.62 -15.72 15.40
N GLU A 126 -17.36 -15.59 16.70
CA GLU A 126 -18.34 -15.10 17.68
C GLU A 126 -18.89 -13.72 17.28
N ARG A 127 -18.01 -12.74 17.04
CA ARG A 127 -18.42 -11.36 16.72
C ARG A 127 -19.20 -11.22 15.41
N HIS A 128 -18.90 -12.04 14.41
CA HIS A 128 -19.54 -11.97 13.08
C HIS A 128 -20.50 -13.13 12.83
N SER A 129 -20.86 -13.89 13.87
CA SER A 129 -21.83 -14.96 13.77
C SER A 129 -23.17 -14.37 13.34
N PRO A 130 -23.78 -14.86 12.25
CA PRO A 130 -25.10 -14.41 11.86
C PRO A 130 -26.12 -14.60 12.97
N LEU A 131 -26.03 -15.70 13.73
CA LEU A 131 -26.98 -16.01 14.82
C LEU A 131 -26.97 -14.97 15.95
N GLU A 132 -25.80 -14.40 16.27
CA GLU A 132 -25.67 -13.36 17.30
C GLU A 132 -26.11 -11.97 16.80
N ASN A 133 -26.14 -11.76 15.47
CA ASN A 133 -26.48 -10.47 14.87
C ASN A 133 -27.87 -10.46 14.19
N LEU A 134 -28.60 -11.57 14.18
CA LEU A 134 -29.90 -11.73 13.51
C LEU A 134 -31.08 -11.16 14.31
N TYR A 135 -30.91 -10.86 15.60
CA TYR A 135 -32.01 -10.49 16.52
C TYR A 135 -31.75 -9.20 17.32
N LEU A 136 -31.00 -8.25 16.76
CA LEU A 136 -30.71 -6.96 17.43
C LEU A 136 -31.66 -5.81 17.05
N GLU A 137 -32.85 -6.13 16.54
CA GLU A 137 -33.95 -5.17 16.41
C GLU A 137 -35.11 -5.63 17.30
N ASP A 138 -35.09 -5.19 18.56
CA ASP A 138 -36.26 -5.01 19.44
C ASP A 138 -36.06 -3.74 20.27
#